data_AF-A0AAD9NJG6-F1
#
_entry.id   AF-A0AAD9NJG6-F1
#
_cell.length_a   1.000
_cell.length_b   1.000
_cell.length_c   1.000
_cell.angle_alpha   90.00
_cell.angle_beta   90.00
_cell.angle_gamma   90.00
#
_symmetry.space_group_name_H-M   'P 1'
#
loop_
_entity.id
_entity.type
_entity.pdbx_description
1 polymer ?
#
loop_
_entity_poly.entity_id
_entity_poly.type
_entity_poly.pdbx_seq_one_letter_code
_entity_poly.pdbx_strand_id
1 'polypeptide(L)'
;MASSRALLFVFAVSVAVSAVFAYDCADVTRRQWGAKSPRRGYKWIPAVSYVFIHHSASAPCFSTSACAAKVRSFQNYHMNSKRTSMD
;
A
#
# COMPACT_ATOMS: atom_id res chain seq x y z
N MET A 1 -29.90 -38.43 -1.37
CA MET A 1 -29.94 -37.24 -0.49
C MET A 1 -28.57 -36.81 0.08
N ALA A 2 -27.53 -37.66 0.10
CA ALA A 2 -26.19 -37.27 0.58
C ALA A 2 -25.43 -36.28 -0.34
N SER A 3 -25.70 -36.32 -1.64
CA SER A 3 -25.01 -35.51 -2.66
C SER A 3 -25.25 -33.99 -2.51
N SER A 4 -26.48 -33.57 -2.21
CA SER A 4 -26.82 -32.15 -2.04
C SER A 4 -26.15 -31.52 -0.82
N ARG A 5 -25.96 -32.28 0.26
CA ARG A 5 -25.25 -31.81 1.46
C ARG A 5 -23.75 -31.65 1.20
N ALA A 6 -23.14 -32.58 0.46
CA ALA A 6 -21.75 -32.48 0.06
C ALA A 6 -21.52 -31.28 -0.88
N LEU A 7 -22.41 -31.05 -1.84
CA LEU A 7 -22.35 -29.89 -2.74
C LEU A 7 -22.48 -28.56 -1.99
N LEU A 8 -23.42 -28.44 -1.05
CA LEU A 8 -23.58 -27.24 -0.22
C LEU A 8 -22.34 -26.98 0.65
N PHE A 9 -21.74 -28.04 1.20
CA PHE A 9 -20.52 -27.92 1.98
C PHE A 9 -19.33 -27.46 1.12
N VAL A 10 -19.12 -28.07 -0.05
CA VAL A 10 -18.06 -27.67 -0.99
C VAL A 10 -18.26 -26.22 -1.45
N PHE A 11 -19.50 -25.83 -1.77
CA PHE A 11 -19.83 -24.45 -2.13
C PHE A 11 -19.53 -23.48 -0.98
N ALA A 12 -19.97 -23.77 0.24
CA ALA A 12 -19.71 -22.94 1.42
C ALA A 12 -18.20 -22.79 1.71
N VAL A 13 -17.44 -23.89 1.61
CA VAL A 13 -15.97 -23.87 1.73
C VAL A 13 -15.35 -23.02 0.62
N SER A 14 -15.78 -23.17 -0.64
CA SER A 14 -15.25 -22.36 -1.74
C SER A 14 -15.50 -20.86 -1.58
N VAL A 15 -16.71 -20.47 -1.13
CA VAL A 15 -17.06 -19.07 -0.86
C VAL A 15 -16.22 -18.51 0.29
N ALA A 16 -16.05 -19.28 1.37
CA ALA A 16 -15.22 -18.90 2.50
C ALA A 16 -13.75 -18.72 2.10
N VAL A 17 -13.21 -19.63 1.29
CA VAL A 17 -11.83 -19.56 0.78
C VAL A 17 -11.62 -18.33 -0.11
N SER A 18 -12.54 -18.04 -1.03
CA SER A 18 -12.48 -16.83 -1.87
C SER A 18 -12.53 -15.53 -1.05
N ALA A 19 -13.28 -15.49 0.05
CA ALA A 19 -13.36 -14.33 0.93
C ALA A 19 -12.05 -14.08 1.72
N VAL A 20 -11.28 -15.14 2.02
CA VAL A 20 -9.97 -15.04 2.69
C VAL A 20 -8.88 -14.52 1.74
N PHE A 21 -9.01 -14.77 0.44
CA PHE A 21 -8.07 -14.35 -0.61
C PHE A 21 -8.42 -13.01 -1.28
N ALA A 22 -9.32 -12.22 -0.69
CA ALA A 22 -9.43 -10.81 -1.01
C ALA A 22 -8.15 -10.11 -0.52
N TYR A 23 -7.08 -10.18 -1.32
CA TYR A 23 -5.86 -9.43 -1.11
C TYR A 23 -6.14 -7.97 -1.45
N ASP A 24 -6.75 -7.27 -0.51
CA ASP A 24 -6.71 -5.82 -0.53
C ASP A 24 -5.29 -5.41 -0.15
N CYS A 25 -4.55 -4.81 -1.09
CA CYS A 25 -3.28 -4.18 -0.77
C CYS A 25 -3.59 -3.02 0.17
N ALA A 26 -3.53 -3.27 1.48
CA ALA A 26 -3.87 -2.26 2.47
C ALA A 26 -2.96 -1.03 2.27
N ASP A 27 -3.57 0.08 1.85
CA ASP A 27 -2.86 1.34 1.67
C ASP A 27 -2.31 1.85 3.01
N VAL A 28 -0.98 2.05 3.07
CA VAL A 28 -0.33 2.68 4.23
C VAL A 28 -0.40 4.19 4.07
N THR A 29 -1.35 4.81 4.76
CA THR A 29 -1.54 6.27 4.77
C THR A 29 -0.31 7.01 5.30
N ARG A 30 -0.19 8.29 4.92
CA ARG A 30 0.82 9.24 5.44
C ARG A 30 0.95 9.22 6.97
N ARG A 31 -0.20 9.20 7.65
CA ARG A 31 -0.24 9.17 9.11
C ARG A 31 0.35 7.88 9.67
N GLN A 32 0.07 6.74 9.04
CA GLN A 32 0.53 5.42 9.51
C GLN A 32 2.06 5.25 9.41
N TRP A 33 2.72 5.84 8.41
CA TRP A 33 4.18 5.78 8.32
C TRP A 33 4.90 6.96 8.99
N GLY A 34 4.16 7.91 9.58
CA GLY A 34 4.73 9.04 10.32
C GLY A 34 5.28 10.16 9.44
N ALA A 35 4.54 10.50 8.37
CA ALA A 35 4.91 11.56 7.45
C ALA A 35 4.88 12.95 8.10
N LYS A 36 5.84 13.80 7.70
CA LYS A 36 5.77 15.25 7.92
C LYS A 36 4.74 15.89 6.99
N SER A 37 4.22 17.04 7.38
CA SER A 37 3.40 17.87 6.49
C SER A 37 4.21 18.31 5.26
N PRO A 38 3.60 18.32 4.07
CA PRO A 38 4.21 18.88 2.85
C PRO A 38 4.66 20.33 3.06
N ARG A 39 5.75 20.75 2.39
CA ARG A 39 6.22 22.15 2.46
C ARG A 39 5.29 23.12 1.72
N ARG A 40 4.52 22.61 0.77
CA ARG A 40 3.55 23.34 -0.07
C ARG A 40 2.34 22.42 -0.30
N GLY A 41 1.18 23.02 -0.60
CA GLY A 41 -0.01 22.25 -0.98
C GLY A 41 0.24 21.44 -2.26
N TYR A 42 -0.48 20.33 -2.40
CA TYR A 42 -0.48 19.51 -3.60
C TYR A 42 -1.79 19.70 -4.37
N LYS A 43 -1.75 19.49 -5.69
CA LYS A 43 -2.93 19.48 -6.54
C LYS A 43 -3.34 18.03 -6.77
N TRP A 44 -4.54 17.66 -6.33
CA TRP A 44 -5.10 16.35 -6.64
C TRP A 44 -5.55 16.28 -8.10
N ILE A 45 -5.22 15.18 -8.78
CA ILE A 45 -5.58 14.92 -10.18
C ILE A 45 -6.28 13.56 -10.24
N PRO A 46 -7.61 13.50 -10.42
CA PRO A 46 -8.41 12.27 -10.30
C PRO A 46 -8.12 11.21 -11.35
N ALA A 47 -7.69 11.61 -12.55
CA ALA A 47 -7.52 10.73 -13.69
C ALA A 47 -6.16 11.01 -14.31
N VAL A 48 -5.28 10.00 -14.29
CA VAL A 48 -3.95 10.07 -14.88
C VAL A 48 -3.87 9.07 -16.04
N SER A 49 -3.30 9.52 -17.16
CA SER A 49 -3.15 8.69 -18.37
C SER A 49 -1.84 7.90 -18.39
N TYR A 50 -0.90 8.22 -17.49
CA TYR A 50 0.45 7.65 -17.45
C TYR A 50 0.82 7.26 -16.03
N VAL A 51 1.54 6.14 -15.91
CA VAL A 51 2.13 5.65 -14.65
C VAL A 51 3.63 5.49 -14.86
N PHE A 52 4.43 6.11 -14.00
CA PHE A 52 5.89 5.98 -13.99
C PHE A 52 6.31 5.11 -12.82
N ILE A 53 6.90 3.95 -13.12
CA ILE A 53 7.35 2.99 -12.10
C ILE A 53 8.84 3.23 -11.82
N HIS A 54 9.18 3.49 -10.57
CA HIS A 54 10.55 3.73 -10.12
C HIS A 54 10.94 2.79 -8.99
N HIS A 55 12.20 2.38 -8.96
CA HIS A 55 12.80 1.78 -7.77
C HIS A 55 13.43 2.86 -6.87
N SER A 56 13.56 2.60 -5.57
CA SER A 56 14.08 3.58 -4.60
C SER A 56 15.61 3.66 -4.55
N ALA A 57 16.32 2.92 -5.40
CA ALA A 57 17.78 2.76 -5.39
C ALA A 57 18.37 2.49 -3.99
N SER A 58 17.66 1.69 -3.19
CA SER A 58 18.05 1.31 -1.83
C SER A 58 17.80 -0.18 -1.61
N ALA A 59 18.36 -0.73 -0.52
CA ALA A 59 18.03 -2.09 -0.10
C ALA A 59 16.51 -2.28 0.07
N PRO A 60 15.96 -3.50 -0.02
CA PRO A 60 14.55 -3.74 0.26
C PRO A 60 14.21 -3.57 1.76
N CYS A 61 12.93 -3.67 2.11
CA CYS A 61 12.41 -3.76 3.47
C CYS A 61 11.26 -4.76 3.49
N PHE A 62 11.02 -5.43 4.63
CA PHE A 62 10.07 -6.55 4.71
C PHE A 62 9.13 -6.49 5.92
N SER A 63 9.19 -5.42 6.71
CA SER A 63 8.27 -5.18 7.82
C SER A 63 7.73 -3.76 7.76
N THR A 64 6.52 -3.55 8.27
CA THR A 64 5.88 -2.24 8.30
C THR A 64 6.76 -1.20 8.98
N SER A 65 7.40 -1.55 10.10
CA SER A 65 8.29 -0.64 10.83
C SER A 65 9.55 -0.29 10.03
N ALA A 66 10.19 -1.27 9.39
CA ALA A 66 11.38 -1.05 8.57
C ALA A 66 11.07 -0.24 7.31
N CYS A 67 9.95 -0.54 6.64
CA CYS A 67 9.52 0.19 5.47
C CYS A 67 9.11 1.62 5.82
N ALA A 68 8.36 1.83 6.90
CA ALA A 68 8.01 3.17 7.36
C ALA A 68 9.26 3.99 7.72
N ALA A 69 10.26 3.40 8.38
CA ALA A 69 11.52 4.07 8.66
C ALA A 69 12.27 4.47 7.38
N LYS A 70 12.28 3.60 6.38
CA LYS A 70 12.89 3.85 5.08
C LYS A 70 12.21 4.99 4.31
N VAL A 71 10.87 4.96 4.21
CA VAL A 71 10.09 6.04 3.57
C VAL A 71 10.27 7.38 4.28
N ARG A 72 10.30 7.41 5.62
CA ARG A 72 10.64 8.63 6.39
C ARG A 72 12.03 9.17 6.05
N SER A 73 13.01 8.30 5.86
CA SER A 73 14.36 8.70 5.44
C SER A 73 14.35 9.37 4.07
N PHE A 74 13.63 8.80 3.10
CA PHE A 74 13.47 9.42 1.77
C PHE A 74 12.80 10.78 1.87
N GLN A 75 11.72 10.89 2.64
CA GLN A 75 11.05 12.18 2.87
C GLN A 75 12.01 13.21 3.45
N ASN A 76 12.78 12.85 4.48
CA ASN A 76 13.76 13.75 5.09
C ASN A 76 14.82 14.19 4.08
N TYR A 77 15.34 13.29 3.25
CA TYR A 77 16.32 13.63 2.21
C TYR A 77 15.74 14.58 1.16
N HIS A 78 14.53 14.29 0.63
CA HIS A 78 13.86 15.14 -0.35
C HIS A 78 13.55 16.53 0.22
N MET A 79 13.01 16.59 1.44
CA MET A 79 12.62 17.84 2.07
C MET A 79 13.81 18.66 2.56
N ASN A 80 14.86 18.06 3.08
CA ASN A 80 15.98 18.79 3.70
C ASN A 80 17.11 19.05 2.70
N SER A 81 17.51 18.04 1.92
CA SER A 81 18.67 18.12 1.05
C SER A 81 18.31 18.58 -0.36
N LYS A 82 17.19 18.10 -0.92
CA LYS A 82 16.75 18.48 -2.29
C LYS A 82 15.75 19.63 -2.33
N ARG A 83 15.30 20.13 -1.16
CA ARG A 83 14.32 21.22 -1.01
C ARG A 83 13.00 20.99 -1.77
N THR A 84 12.64 19.74 -2.04
CA THR A 84 11.36 19.37 -2.67
C THR A 84 10.31 19.03 -1.61
N SER A 85 9.03 19.21 -1.93
CA SER A 85 7.95 18.67 -1.10
C SER A 85 7.76 17.19 -1.41
N MET A 86 7.33 16.40 -0.44
CA MET A 86 6.93 15.00 -0.64
C MET A 86 5.53 14.83 -0.06
N ASP A 87 4.56 14.87 -0.95
CA ASP A 87 3.11 14.69 -0.76
C ASP A 87 2.73 13.23 -0.52
#